data_AF-W4L3A2-F1
#
_entry.id   AF-W4L3A2-F1
#
_cell.length_a   1.000
_cell.length_b   1.000
_cell.length_c   1.000
_cell.angle_alpha   90.00
_cell.angle_beta   90.00
_cell.angle_gamma   90.00
#
_symmetry.space_group_name_H-M   'P 1'
#
loop_
_entity.id
_entity.type
_entity.pdbx_description
1 polymer ?
#
loop_
_entity_poly.entity_id
_entity_poly.type
_entity_poly.pdbx_seq_one_letter_code
_entity_poly.pdbx_strand_id
1 'polypeptide(L)'
;MYAPQFRITPDIAKALMIIEACRQAIDDLPVTVTLLTALRETARLQGTHHSTQIEGNRLTLAQVEQVISGGEPLPGQERDAGECH
;
A
#
# COMPACT_ATOMS: atom_id res chain seq x y z
N MET A 1 -24.78 19.14 -13.98
CA MET A 1 -23.98 18.98 -12.75
C MET A 1 -24.02 17.52 -12.37
N TYR A 2 -22.87 16.86 -12.16
CA TYR A 2 -22.85 15.45 -11.79
C TYR A 2 -23.30 15.29 -10.33
N ALA A 3 -24.25 14.38 -10.07
CA ALA A 3 -24.83 14.12 -8.75
C ALA A 3 -24.78 12.60 -8.47
N PRO A 4 -23.68 12.09 -7.89
CA PRO A 4 -23.55 10.66 -7.60
C PRO A 4 -24.58 10.24 -6.55
N GLN A 5 -25.23 9.10 -6.77
CA GLN A 5 -26.19 8.52 -5.84
C GLN A 5 -25.52 7.43 -5.02
N PHE A 6 -25.23 7.73 -3.75
CA PHE A 6 -24.66 6.76 -2.83
C PHE A 6 -25.77 5.99 -2.11
N ARG A 7 -25.62 4.66 -1.99
CA ARG A 7 -26.53 3.81 -1.22
C ARG A 7 -25.74 2.81 -0.41
N ILE A 8 -26.02 2.74 0.89
CA ILE A 8 -25.49 1.68 1.75
C ILE A 8 -26.42 0.48 1.62
N THR A 9 -25.88 -0.63 1.12
CA THR A 9 -26.56 -1.94 1.11
C THR A 9 -26.21 -2.72 2.38
N PRO A 10 -26.97 -3.77 2.72
CA PRO A 10 -26.61 -4.66 3.83
C PRO A 10 -25.19 -5.23 3.72
N ASP A 11 -24.73 -5.56 2.52
CA ASP A 11 -23.37 -6.07 2.30
C ASP A 11 -22.29 -5.01 2.57
N ILE A 12 -22.52 -3.76 2.15
CA ILE A 12 -21.63 -2.64 2.45
C ILE A 12 -21.60 -2.40 3.97
N ALA A 13 -22.75 -2.41 4.63
CA ALA A 13 -22.81 -2.25 6.09
C ALA A 13 -22.06 -3.38 6.82
N LYS A 14 -22.20 -4.62 6.35
CA LYS A 14 -21.44 -5.76 6.88
C LYS A 14 -19.94 -5.61 6.68
N ALA A 15 -19.51 -5.19 5.49
CA ALA A 15 -18.10 -4.93 5.22
C ALA A 15 -17.53 -3.83 6.12
N LEU A 16 -18.28 -2.74 6.34
CA LEU A 16 -17.87 -1.66 7.26
C LEU A 16 -17.70 -2.17 8.69
N MET A 17 -18.61 -3.02 9.18
CA MET A 17 -18.48 -3.62 10.51
C MET A 17 -17.24 -4.51 10.65
N ILE A 18 -16.91 -5.28 9.60
CA ILE A 18 -15.70 -6.12 9.59
C ILE A 18 -14.44 -5.24 9.59
N ILE A 19 -14.41 -4.19 8.77
CA ILE A 19 -13.29 -3.24 8.73
C ILE A 19 -13.07 -2.62 10.10
N GLU A 20 -14.14 -2.19 10.77
CA GLU A 20 -14.06 -1.58 12.10
C GLU A 20 -13.56 -2.57 13.17
N ALA A 21 -14.03 -3.82 13.13
CA ALA A 21 -13.53 -4.86 14.04
C ALA A 21 -12.03 -5.13 13.84
N CYS A 22 -11.56 -5.19 12.59
CA CYS A 22 -10.14 -5.35 12.28
C CYS A 22 -9.31 -4.13 12.75
N ARG A 23 -9.83 -2.91 12.54
CA ARG A 23 -9.19 -1.66 12.99
C ARG A 23 -9.01 -1.66 14.50
N GLN A 24 -10.07 -2.01 15.24
CA GLN A 24 -10.03 -2.05 16.70
C GLN A 24 -9.03 -3.09 17.22
N ALA A 25 -8.98 -4.27 16.60
CA ALA A 25 -7.99 -5.29 16.95
C ALA A 25 -6.53 -4.81 16.76
N ILE A 26 -6.28 -3.93 15.78
CA ILE A 26 -4.96 -3.32 15.56
C ILE A 26 -4.68 -2.25 16.61
N ASP A 27 -5.66 -1.39 16.93
CA ASP A 27 -5.52 -0.32 17.92
C ASP A 27 -5.24 -0.86 19.33
N ASP A 28 -5.79 -2.03 19.67
CA ASP A 28 -5.61 -2.66 20.98
C ASP A 28 -4.27 -3.39 21.13
N LEU A 29 -3.49 -3.56 20.05
CA LEU A 29 -2.17 -4.20 20.12
C LEU A 29 -1.17 -3.30 20.87
N PRO A 30 -0.33 -3.87 21.75
CA PRO A 30 0.80 -3.13 22.30
C PRO A 30 1.86 -2.92 21.20
N VAL A 31 1.73 -1.83 20.46
CA VAL A 31 2.66 -1.47 19.37
C VAL A 31 3.80 -0.63 19.92
N THR A 32 5.03 -1.14 19.79
CA THR A 32 6.23 -0.34 20.07
C THR A 32 6.50 0.63 18.92
N VAL A 33 7.16 1.76 19.19
CA VAL A 33 7.53 2.74 18.16
C VAL A 33 8.33 2.07 17.03
N THR A 34 9.22 1.13 17.35
CA THR A 34 10.00 0.37 16.38
C THR A 34 9.13 -0.48 15.46
N LEU A 35 8.15 -1.20 16.02
CA LEU A 35 7.22 -2.00 15.22
C LEU A 35 6.39 -1.12 14.29
N LEU A 36 5.91 0.02 14.77
CA LEU A 36 5.13 0.95 13.97
C LEU A 36 5.94 1.52 12.79
N THR A 37 7.21 1.85 13.00
CA THR A 37 8.10 2.32 11.94
C THR A 37 8.32 1.24 10.88
N ALA A 38 8.63 0.00 11.30
CA ALA A 38 8.82 -1.12 10.36
C ALA A 38 7.55 -1.43 9.56
N LEU A 39 6.37 -1.37 10.20
CA LEU A 39 5.09 -1.54 9.52
C LEU A 39 4.81 -0.45 8.49
N ARG A 40 5.15 0.82 8.79
CA ARG A 40 5.00 1.94 7.85
C ARG A 40 5.94 1.83 6.66
N GLU A 41 7.19 1.44 6.89
CA GLU A 41 8.16 1.18 5.82
C GLU A 41 7.66 0.06 4.91
N THR A 42 7.20 -1.05 5.49
CA THR A 42 6.62 -2.17 4.74
C THR A 42 5.37 -1.74 3.94
N ALA A 43 4.47 -0.97 4.56
CA ALA A 43 3.25 -0.51 3.90
C ALA A 43 3.55 0.44 2.74
N ARG A 44 4.55 1.32 2.88
CA ARG A 44 5.00 2.20 1.79
C ARG A 44 5.55 1.37 0.63
N LEU A 45 6.43 0.41 0.91
CA LEU A 45 6.99 -0.49 -0.10
C LEU A 45 5.90 -1.20 -0.90
N GLN A 46 4.97 -1.85 -0.19
CA GLN A 46 3.88 -2.61 -0.81
C GLN A 46 2.92 -1.69 -1.57
N GLY A 47 2.59 -0.52 -1.02
CA GLY A 47 1.74 0.47 -1.67
C GLY A 47 2.33 0.97 -2.98
N THR A 48 3.62 1.34 -2.97
CA THR A 48 4.34 1.78 -4.18
C THR A 48 4.37 0.66 -5.22
N HIS A 49 4.74 -0.57 -4.83
CA HIS A 49 4.78 -1.71 -5.76
C HIS A 49 3.41 -2.00 -6.39
N HIS A 50 2.34 -2.12 -5.60
CA HIS A 50 1.04 -2.48 -6.13
C HIS A 50 0.38 -1.35 -6.94
N SER A 51 0.59 -0.08 -6.56
CA SER A 51 0.07 1.06 -7.33
C SER A 51 0.68 1.11 -8.72
N THR A 52 2.01 1.08 -8.81
CA THR A 52 2.70 1.17 -10.10
C THR A 52 2.51 -0.09 -10.94
N GLN A 53 2.39 -1.27 -10.31
CA GLN A 53 2.10 -2.53 -11.00
C GLN A 53 0.75 -2.50 -11.75
N ILE A 54 -0.30 -1.90 -11.15
CA ILE A 54 -1.61 -1.76 -11.82
C ILE A 54 -1.50 -0.84 -13.04
N GLU A 55 -0.56 0.10 -13.02
CA GLU A 55 -0.25 1.00 -14.13
C GLU A 55 0.70 0.39 -15.18
N GLY A 56 1.15 -0.85 -14.97
CA GLY A 56 1.96 -1.62 -15.92
C GLY A 56 3.47 -1.66 -15.63
N ASN A 57 3.89 -1.17 -14.46
CA ASN A 57 5.26 -1.28 -13.98
C ASN A 57 5.65 -2.76 -13.78
N ARG A 58 6.85 -3.13 -14.22
CA ARG A 58 7.30 -4.53 -14.27
C ARG A 58 8.27 -4.90 -13.16
N LEU A 59 8.59 -3.97 -12.27
CA LEU A 59 9.46 -4.23 -11.14
C LEU A 59 8.80 -5.21 -10.17
N THR A 60 9.58 -6.18 -9.72
CA THR A 60 9.20 -7.02 -8.59
C THR A 60 9.28 -6.23 -7.28
N LEU A 61 8.61 -6.70 -6.22
CA LEU A 61 8.67 -6.06 -4.90
C LEU A 61 10.12 -5.87 -4.40
N ALA A 62 10.99 -6.85 -4.65
CA ALA A 62 12.41 -6.77 -4.27
C ALA A 62 13.18 -5.70 -5.08
N GLN A 63 12.82 -5.49 -6.34
CA GLN A 63 13.40 -4.42 -7.16
C GLN A 63 12.89 -3.05 -6.74
N VAL A 64 11.61 -2.94 -6.37
CA VAL A 64 11.06 -1.71 -5.77
C VAL A 64 11.78 -1.38 -4.45
N GLU A 65 12.04 -2.39 -3.63
CA GLU A 65 12.81 -2.24 -2.39
C GLU A 65 14.24 -1.76 -2.65
N GLN A 66 14.91 -2.33 -3.65
CA GLN A 66 16.24 -1.90 -4.08
C GLN A 66 16.25 -0.43 -4.53
N VAL A 67 15.24 -0.01 -5.31
CA VAL A 67 15.11 1.37 -5.78
C VAL A 67 14.87 2.34 -4.63
N ILE A 68 13.93 2.02 -3.73
CA ILE A 68 13.59 2.89 -2.57
C ILE A 68 14.77 2.98 -1.58
N SER A 69 15.54 1.90 -1.43
CA SER A 69 16.72 1.87 -0.55
C SER A 69 17.97 2.53 -1.15
N GLY A 70 17.90 3.02 -2.39
CA GLY A 70 19.03 3.64 -3.08
C GLY A 70 20.12 2.65 -3.51
N GLY A 71 19.75 1.40 -3.79
CA GLY A 71 20.65 0.37 -4.30
C GLY A 71 21.10 0.61 -5.75
N GLU A 72 21.81 -0.37 -6.30
CA GLU A 72 22.38 -0.26 -7.65
C GLU A 72 21.29 0.01 -8.72
N PRO A 73 21.60 0.81 -9.76
CA PRO A 73 20.68 1.07 -10.86
C PRO A 73 20.24 -0.22 -11.54
N LEU A 74 18.95 -0.32 -11.88
CA LEU A 74 18.37 -1.43 -12.63
C LEU A 74 18.46 -1.12 -14.14
N PRO A 75 19.40 -1.72 -14.89
CA PRO A 75 19.65 -1.34 -16.29
C PRO A 75 18.46 -1.70 -17.18
N GLY A 76 18.01 -0.77 -18.02
CA GLY A 76 16.85 -0.97 -18.90
C GLY A 76 15.50 -0.96 -18.19
N GLN A 77 15.48 -0.57 -16.91
CA GLN A 77 14.27 -0.35 -16.11
C GLN A 77 14.25 1.07 -15.52
N GLU A 78 14.97 2.03 -16.13
CA GLU A 78 15.12 3.37 -15.57
C GLU A 78 13.77 4.10 -15.47
N ARG A 79 12.88 3.86 -16.42
CA ARG A 79 11.51 4.40 -16.39
C ARG A 79 10.73 3.86 -15.20
N ASP A 80 10.65 2.54 -15.07
CA ASP A 80 9.87 1.88 -14.03
C ASP A 80 10.43 2.19 -12.62
N ALA A 81 11.76 2.33 -12.50
CA ALA A 81 12.42 2.74 -11.26
C ALA A 81 12.14 4.22 -10.92
N GLY A 82 12.04 5.08 -11.94
CA GLY A 82 11.72 6.50 -11.77
C GLY A 82 10.29 6.77 -11.27
N GLU A 83 9.39 5.79 -11.35
CA GLU A 83 8.01 5.88 -10.86
C GLU A 83 7.86 5.40 -9.40
N CYS A 84 8.91 4.81 -8.81
CA CYS A 84 8.89 4.28 -7.43
C CYS A 84 9.50 5.28 -6.43
N HIS A 85 8.69 5.78 -5.50
CA HIS A 85 9.08 6.76 -4.47
C HIS A 85 8.60 6.36 -3.07
#